data_AF-A0A8T1X0Z9-F1
#
_entry.id   AF-A0A8T1X0Z9-F1
#
_cell.length_a   1.000
_cell.length_b   1.000
_cell.length_c   1.000
_cell.angle_alpha   90.00
_cell.angle_beta   90.00
_cell.angle_gamma   90.00
#
_symmetry.space_group_name_H-M   'P 1'
#
loop_
_entity.id
_entity.type
_entity.pdbx_description
1 polymer ?
#
loop_
_entity_poly.entity_id
_entity_poly.type
_entity_poly.pdbx_seq_one_letter_code
_entity_poly.pdbx_strand_id
1 'polypeptide(L)'
;MFTKRVVLLALVALVLGATPSVQADEKECEVCIKVIDDLKATYSQLIEENPKGKKQELAESAVTKLCGKKLSAKDNKLCYNLEPLKKDVARQVSFKKDTLKICKSLEKKNPDFCSMRYPVKTDANTDYSKMRVKQLRKILAERGVECVGCVEKSDFIAKIKATEHNEL
;
A
#
# COMPACT_ATOMS: atom_id res chain seq x y z
N MET A 1 -36.07 -43.80 50.50
CA MET A 1 -36.68 -42.52 50.89
C MET A 1 -35.68 -41.40 50.62
N PHE A 2 -36.07 -40.44 49.77
CA PHE A 2 -35.71 -38.99 49.73
C PHE A 2 -34.23 -38.61 50.00
N THR A 3 -33.50 -37.80 49.21
CA THR A 3 -33.93 -36.71 48.32
C THR A 3 -32.72 -36.08 47.59
N LYS A 4 -32.97 -35.64 46.35
CA LYS A 4 -32.49 -34.39 45.71
C LYS A 4 -31.03 -34.22 45.26
N ARG A 5 -30.87 -34.46 43.95
CA ARG A 5 -30.08 -33.72 42.97
C ARG A 5 -29.88 -32.23 43.34
N VAL A 6 -28.64 -31.76 43.36
CA VAL A 6 -28.30 -30.35 43.15
C VAL A 6 -27.37 -30.29 41.95
N VAL A 7 -28.00 -30.02 40.80
CA VAL A 7 -27.34 -29.63 39.56
C VAL A 7 -26.91 -28.19 39.75
N LEU A 8 -25.61 -27.92 39.83
CA LEU A 8 -25.07 -26.56 39.79
C LEU A 8 -24.46 -26.34 38.39
N LEU A 9 -25.31 -25.83 37.50
CA LEU A 9 -24.95 -25.33 36.18
C LEU A 9 -24.11 -24.05 36.35
N ALA A 10 -22.80 -24.18 36.23
CA ALA A 10 -21.92 -23.02 36.06
C ALA A 10 -22.01 -22.55 34.60
N LEU A 11 -22.90 -21.59 34.34
CA LEU A 11 -22.91 -20.81 33.10
C LEU A 11 -21.68 -19.89 33.09
N VAL A 12 -20.58 -20.38 32.54
CA VAL A 12 -19.44 -19.53 32.16
C VAL A 12 -19.86 -18.74 30.93
N ALA A 13 -20.24 -17.48 31.13
CA ALA A 13 -20.51 -16.54 30.06
C ALA A 13 -19.21 -16.32 29.26
N LEU A 14 -19.14 -16.94 28.08
CA LEU A 14 -18.11 -16.70 27.08
C LEU A 14 -18.33 -15.30 26.51
N VAL A 15 -17.74 -14.29 27.14
CA VAL A 15 -17.66 -12.95 26.56
C VAL A 15 -16.67 -13.03 25.40
N LEU A 16 -17.17 -13.36 24.20
CA LEU A 16 -16.43 -13.11 22.97
C LEU A 16 -16.28 -11.60 22.84
N GLY A 17 -15.11 -11.10 23.27
CA GLY A 17 -14.68 -9.76 22.94
C GLY A 17 -14.71 -9.62 21.42
N ALA A 18 -15.57 -8.73 20.93
CA ALA A 18 -15.51 -8.24 19.57
C ALA A 18 -14.18 -7.51 19.42
N THR A 19 -13.14 -8.22 18.99
CA THR A 19 -11.93 -7.59 18.49
C THR A 19 -12.36 -6.77 17.27
N PRO A 20 -12.09 -5.46 17.22
CA PRO A 20 -12.25 -4.73 15.97
C PRO A 20 -11.33 -5.39 14.96
N SER A 21 -11.91 -6.02 13.94
CA SER A 21 -11.17 -6.45 12.77
C SER A 21 -10.59 -5.19 12.16
N VAL A 22 -9.29 -4.97 12.39
CA VAL A 22 -8.51 -4.02 11.60
C VAL A 22 -8.67 -4.51 10.16
N GLN A 23 -9.57 -3.88 9.40
CA GLN A 23 -9.70 -4.12 7.98
C GLN A 23 -8.31 -3.89 7.39
N ALA A 24 -7.64 -4.98 7.00
CA ALA A 24 -6.39 -4.92 6.29
C ALA A 24 -6.60 -3.95 5.12
N ASP A 25 -5.83 -2.86 5.10
CA ASP A 25 -5.86 -1.92 3.99
C ASP A 25 -5.37 -2.71 2.78
N GLU A 26 -6.30 -3.08 1.90
CA GLU A 26 -6.10 -3.97 0.74
C GLU A 26 -4.97 -3.50 -0.20
N LYS A 27 -4.47 -2.27 0.01
CA LYS A 27 -3.42 -1.58 -0.75
C LYS A 27 -2.32 -1.01 0.16
N GLU A 28 -2.07 -1.65 1.29
CA GLU A 28 -1.02 -1.23 2.19
C GLU A 28 0.34 -1.15 1.47
N CYS A 29 1.02 -0.01 1.59
CA CYS A 29 2.32 0.24 0.96
C CYS A 29 2.39 0.03 -0.57
N GLU A 30 1.28 0.11 -1.31
CA GLU A 30 1.22 -0.34 -2.72
C GLU A 30 2.34 0.23 -3.62
N VAL A 31 2.69 1.51 -3.46
CA VAL A 31 3.74 2.17 -4.25
C VAL A 31 5.12 1.62 -3.88
N CYS A 32 5.40 1.46 -2.59
CA CYS A 32 6.65 0.88 -2.13
C CYS A 32 6.81 -0.56 -2.59
N ILE A 33 5.75 -1.37 -2.47
CA ILE A 33 5.79 -2.78 -2.87
C ILE A 33 6.17 -2.89 -4.33
N LYS A 34 5.47 -2.16 -5.22
CA LYS A 34 5.78 -2.17 -6.65
C LYS A 34 7.23 -1.78 -6.93
N VAL A 35 7.72 -0.66 -6.37
CA VAL A 35 9.09 -0.20 -6.65
C VAL A 35 10.15 -1.17 -6.10
N ILE A 36 9.93 -1.78 -4.94
CA ILE A 36 10.85 -2.76 -4.38
C ILE A 36 10.82 -4.08 -5.17
N ASP A 37 9.68 -4.49 -5.72
CA ASP A 37 9.59 -5.63 -6.64
C ASP A 37 10.30 -5.34 -7.97
N ASP A 38 10.12 -4.15 -8.54
CA ASP A 38 10.84 -3.69 -9.73
C ASP A 38 12.37 -3.64 -9.47
N LEU A 39 12.77 -3.28 -8.25
CA LEU A 39 14.15 -3.29 -7.80
C LEU A 39 14.70 -4.72 -7.71
N LYS A 40 13.93 -5.65 -7.14
CA LYS A 40 14.30 -7.07 -7.08
C LYS A 40 14.45 -7.67 -8.48
N ALA A 41 13.54 -7.34 -9.40
CA ALA A 41 13.64 -7.75 -10.80
C ALA A 41 14.91 -7.22 -11.47
N THR A 42 15.19 -5.92 -11.29
CA THR A 42 16.42 -5.29 -11.80
C THR A 42 17.66 -5.96 -11.19
N TYR A 43 17.66 -6.23 -9.88
CA TYR A 43 18.77 -6.92 -9.21
C TYR A 43 18.99 -8.34 -9.74
N SER A 44 17.92 -9.12 -9.96
CA SER A 44 18.01 -10.45 -10.53
C SER A 44 18.66 -10.43 -11.92
N GLN A 45 18.27 -9.48 -12.78
CA GLN A 45 18.88 -9.30 -14.10
C GLN A 45 20.39 -9.02 -13.99
N LEU A 46 20.81 -8.16 -13.05
CA LEU A 46 22.22 -7.86 -12.84
C LEU A 46 23.03 -9.05 -12.30
N ILE A 47 22.40 -9.93 -11.52
CA ILE A 47 23.05 -11.18 -11.08
C ILE A 47 23.24 -12.14 -12.26
N GLU A 48 22.26 -12.24 -13.16
CA GLU A 48 22.36 -13.10 -14.34
C GLU A 48 23.43 -12.59 -15.31
N GLU A 49 23.52 -11.27 -15.51
CA GLU A 49 24.55 -10.61 -16.30
C GLU A 49 25.95 -10.75 -15.68
N ASN A 50 26.05 -10.75 -14.35
CA ASN A 50 27.31 -10.82 -13.62
C ASN A 50 27.26 -11.78 -12.41
N PRO A 51 27.29 -13.10 -12.63
CA PRO A 51 27.11 -14.10 -11.57
C PRO A 51 28.25 -14.13 -10.55
N LYS A 52 29.43 -13.60 -10.90
CA LYS A 52 30.58 -13.47 -10.00
C LYS A 52 30.65 -12.12 -9.29
N GLY A 53 29.74 -11.20 -9.61
CA GLY A 53 29.69 -9.86 -9.03
C GLY A 53 29.37 -9.90 -7.53
N LYS A 54 29.86 -8.90 -6.80
CA LYS A 54 29.53 -8.74 -5.38
C LYS A 54 28.05 -8.36 -5.25
N LYS A 55 27.26 -9.20 -4.57
CA LYS A 55 25.82 -9.04 -4.38
C LYS A 55 25.40 -7.64 -3.91
N GLN A 56 26.13 -7.07 -2.96
CA GLN A 56 25.85 -5.72 -2.44
C GLN A 56 26.06 -4.64 -3.51
N GLU A 57 27.16 -4.68 -4.25
CA GLU A 57 27.46 -3.70 -5.31
C GLU A 57 26.46 -3.81 -6.47
N LEU A 58 26.06 -5.03 -6.84
CA LEU A 58 25.01 -5.28 -7.83
C LEU A 58 23.65 -4.74 -7.36
N ALA A 59 23.30 -4.94 -6.09
CA ALA A 59 22.04 -4.42 -5.54
C ALA A 59 22.03 -2.89 -5.44
N GLU A 60 23.13 -2.24 -5.06
CA GLU A 60 23.25 -0.77 -5.08
C GLU A 60 23.19 -0.20 -6.50
N SER A 61 23.77 -0.93 -7.46
CA SER A 61 23.65 -0.60 -8.89
C SER A 61 22.20 -0.76 -9.38
N ALA A 62 21.47 -1.77 -8.89
CA ALA A 62 20.05 -1.95 -9.22
C ALA A 62 19.20 -0.78 -8.73
N VAL A 63 19.44 -0.26 -7.52
CA VAL A 63 18.75 0.94 -7.00
C VAL A 63 19.00 2.13 -7.92
N THR A 64 20.26 2.37 -8.27
CA THR A 64 20.66 3.50 -9.14
C THR A 64 20.05 3.36 -10.54
N LYS A 65 20.08 2.15 -11.12
CA LYS A 65 19.49 1.87 -12.43
C LYS A 65 17.98 2.01 -12.45
N LEU A 66 17.28 1.58 -11.39
CA LEU A 66 15.83 1.70 -11.32
C LEU A 66 15.41 3.16 -11.16
N CYS A 67 15.99 3.88 -10.19
CA CYS A 67 15.61 5.25 -9.90
C CYS A 67 16.11 6.27 -10.93
N GLY A 68 17.10 5.90 -11.77
CA GLY A 68 17.49 6.70 -12.94
C GLY A 68 16.57 6.56 -14.16
N LYS A 69 15.57 5.67 -14.14
CA LYS A 69 14.60 5.52 -15.24
C LYS A 69 13.55 6.64 -15.21
N LYS A 70 12.89 6.86 -16.34
CA LYS A 70 11.67 7.68 -16.40
C LYS A 70 10.52 6.92 -15.74
N LEU A 71 10.22 7.26 -14.49
CA LEU A 71 9.21 6.61 -13.65
C LEU A 71 7.91 7.43 -13.59
N SER A 72 6.83 6.82 -13.09
CA SER A 72 5.60 7.54 -12.75
C SER A 72 5.87 8.56 -11.62
N ALA A 73 5.03 9.58 -11.46
CA ALA A 73 5.24 10.61 -10.44
C ALA A 73 5.34 10.03 -9.01
N LYS A 74 4.54 9.00 -8.68
CA LYS A 74 4.58 8.34 -7.38
C LYS A 74 5.83 7.47 -7.20
N ASP A 75 6.22 6.73 -8.23
CA ASP A 75 7.44 5.91 -8.20
C ASP A 75 8.69 6.79 -8.07
N ASN A 76 8.72 7.92 -8.79
CA ASN A 76 9.80 8.89 -8.72
C ASN A 76 9.89 9.55 -7.34
N LYS A 77 8.74 9.93 -6.75
CA LYS A 77 8.69 10.46 -5.38
C LYS A 77 9.20 9.42 -4.36
N LEU A 78 8.86 8.15 -4.54
CA LEU A 78 9.40 7.09 -3.69
C LEU A 78 10.90 6.92 -3.87
N CYS A 79 11.39 6.95 -5.11
CA CYS A 79 12.83 6.88 -5.41
C CYS A 79 13.63 8.01 -4.76
N TYR A 80 13.12 9.25 -4.78
CA TYR A 80 13.73 10.38 -4.08
C TYR A 80 13.93 10.10 -2.58
N ASN A 81 12.95 9.46 -1.93
CA ASN A 81 13.06 9.04 -0.54
C ASN A 81 13.95 7.80 -0.35
N LEU A 82 14.05 6.94 -1.36
CA LEU A 82 14.78 5.66 -1.33
C LEU A 82 16.29 5.84 -1.53
N GLU A 83 16.73 6.78 -2.36
CA GLU A 83 18.14 6.99 -2.72
C GLU A 83 19.06 7.25 -1.51
N PRO A 84 18.70 8.09 -0.53
CA PRO A 84 19.49 8.24 0.70
C PRO A 84 19.65 6.93 1.48
N LEU A 85 18.74 5.97 1.30
CA LEU A 85 18.72 4.67 1.95
C LEU A 85 19.29 3.54 1.07
N LYS A 86 19.91 3.88 -0.08
CA LYS A 86 20.42 2.93 -1.08
C LYS A 86 21.17 1.73 -0.48
N LYS A 87 22.15 1.98 0.40
CA LYS A 87 22.97 0.91 1.01
C LYS A 87 22.12 -0.08 1.82
N ASP A 88 21.16 0.43 2.59
CA ASP A 88 20.28 -0.37 3.44
C ASP A 88 19.28 -1.18 2.60
N VAL A 89 18.63 -0.52 1.63
CA VAL A 89 17.67 -1.18 0.74
C VAL A 89 18.37 -2.26 -0.11
N ALA A 90 19.53 -1.95 -0.67
CA ALA A 90 20.34 -2.88 -1.42
C ALA A 90 20.72 -4.11 -0.59
N ARG A 91 21.09 -3.91 0.68
CA ARG A 91 21.37 -5.01 1.61
C ARG A 91 20.15 -5.87 1.87
N GLN A 92 18.98 -5.26 2.06
CA GLN A 92 17.74 -6.02 2.29
C GLN A 92 17.32 -6.83 1.05
N VAL A 93 17.48 -6.27 -0.15
CA VAL A 93 17.20 -6.95 -1.42
C VAL A 93 18.21 -8.07 -1.70
N SER A 94 19.50 -7.85 -1.44
CA SER A 94 20.53 -8.87 -1.66
C SER A 94 20.36 -10.10 -0.75
N PHE A 95 19.79 -9.91 0.44
CA PHE A 95 19.38 -10.98 1.35
C PHE A 95 17.98 -11.57 1.08
N LYS A 96 17.35 -11.19 -0.03
CA LYS A 96 16.04 -11.70 -0.45
C LYS A 96 14.94 -11.51 0.62
N LYS A 97 15.02 -10.42 1.39
CA LYS A 97 13.99 -10.10 2.38
C LYS A 97 12.64 -9.88 1.68
N ASP A 98 11.55 -10.28 2.32
CA ASP A 98 10.20 -10.06 1.81
C ASP A 98 9.92 -8.58 1.52
N THR A 99 9.19 -8.31 0.44
CA THR A 99 8.94 -6.94 -0.06
C THR A 99 8.16 -6.10 0.95
N LEU A 100 7.08 -6.64 1.50
CA LEU A 100 6.28 -5.92 2.50
C LEU A 100 7.11 -5.64 3.75
N LYS A 101 7.92 -6.59 4.21
CA LYS A 101 8.84 -6.37 5.35
C LYS A 101 9.92 -5.33 5.07
N ILE A 102 10.37 -5.15 3.82
CA ILE A 102 11.26 -4.05 3.44
C ILE A 102 10.50 -2.73 3.58
N CYS A 103 9.33 -2.62 2.97
CA CYS A 103 8.50 -1.41 3.03
C CYS A 103 8.14 -1.01 4.47
N LYS A 104 7.76 -1.97 5.33
CA LYS A 104 7.51 -1.73 6.76
C LYS A 104 8.75 -1.31 7.54
N SER A 105 9.94 -1.74 7.11
CA SER A 105 11.20 -1.27 7.70
C SER A 105 11.53 0.16 7.26
N LEU A 106 11.19 0.53 6.03
CA LEU A 106 11.40 1.87 5.48
C LEU A 106 10.38 2.87 6.04
N GLU A 107 9.13 2.45 6.26
CA GLU A 107 8.07 3.23 6.90
C GLU A 107 8.50 3.80 8.26
N LYS A 108 9.24 3.02 9.05
CA LYS A 108 9.80 3.46 10.34
C LYS A 108 10.80 4.61 10.21
N LYS A 109 11.40 4.79 9.04
CA LYS A 109 12.36 5.88 8.74
C LYS A 109 11.67 7.07 8.10
N ASN A 110 10.69 6.80 7.24
CA ASN A 110 9.86 7.83 6.61
C ASN A 110 8.45 7.24 6.35
N PRO A 111 7.38 7.81 6.93
CA PRO A 111 6.02 7.30 6.75
C PRO A 111 5.55 7.34 5.30
N ASP A 112 6.15 8.18 4.45
CA ASP A 112 5.80 8.30 3.03
C ASP A 112 5.93 6.98 2.26
N PHE A 113 6.83 6.08 2.66
CA PHE A 113 7.02 4.78 1.99
C PHE A 113 5.73 3.95 1.97
N CYS A 114 4.95 3.98 3.06
CA CYS A 114 3.73 3.19 3.17
C CYS A 114 2.45 4.02 3.13
N SER A 115 2.53 5.35 3.07
CA SER A 115 1.36 6.24 2.89
C SER A 115 1.07 6.54 1.42
N MET A 116 2.07 6.49 0.53
CA MET A 116 1.86 6.74 -0.89
C MET A 116 0.96 5.68 -1.54
N ARG A 117 0.06 6.17 -2.39
CA ARG A 117 -0.91 5.38 -3.15
C ARG A 117 -0.92 5.83 -4.60
N TYR A 118 -1.20 4.91 -5.52
CA TYR A 118 -1.41 5.27 -6.92
C TYR A 118 -2.75 6.02 -7.07
N PRO A 119 -2.83 6.93 -8.05
CA PRO A 119 -4.10 7.56 -8.40
C PRO A 119 -5.11 6.49 -8.79
N VAL A 120 -6.37 6.70 -8.40
CA VAL A 120 -7.45 5.82 -8.83
C VAL A 120 -7.66 6.08 -10.32
N LYS A 121 -7.37 5.09 -11.15
CA LYS A 121 -7.69 5.18 -12.59
C LYS A 121 -9.20 5.20 -12.74
N THR A 122 -9.71 6.29 -13.28
CA THR A 122 -11.10 6.46 -13.69
C THR A 122 -11.12 6.64 -15.20
N ASP A 123 -12.12 6.06 -15.86
CA ASP A 123 -12.39 6.21 -17.28
C ASP A 123 -13.87 6.54 -17.49
N ALA A 124 -14.26 6.86 -18.72
CA ALA A 124 -15.63 7.21 -19.06
C ALA A 124 -16.68 6.12 -18.74
N ASN A 125 -16.25 4.86 -18.56
CA ASN A 125 -17.11 3.72 -18.25
C ASN A 125 -17.04 3.30 -16.77
N THR A 126 -16.35 4.07 -15.93
CA THR A 126 -16.14 3.68 -14.54
C THR A 126 -17.43 3.73 -13.75
N ASP A 127 -17.83 2.56 -13.22
CA ASP A 127 -19.01 2.44 -12.37
C ASP A 127 -18.69 2.82 -10.92
N TYR A 128 -18.79 4.12 -10.63
CA TYR A 128 -18.58 4.68 -9.30
C TYR A 128 -19.52 4.10 -8.23
N SER A 129 -20.66 3.51 -8.62
CA SER A 129 -21.60 2.89 -7.68
C SER A 129 -21.01 1.66 -6.99
N LYS A 130 -20.00 1.02 -7.57
CA LYS A 130 -19.28 -0.13 -6.99
C LYS A 130 -18.16 0.27 -6.04
N MET A 131 -17.76 1.53 -6.00
CA MET A 131 -16.67 2.00 -5.14
C MET A 131 -17.14 2.30 -3.72
N ARG A 132 -16.27 2.19 -2.73
CA ARG A 132 -16.52 2.64 -1.35
C ARG A 132 -16.42 4.17 -1.26
N VAL A 133 -17.16 4.81 -0.35
CA VAL A 133 -17.12 6.27 -0.13
C VAL A 133 -15.69 6.79 0.10
N LYS A 134 -14.84 6.03 0.80
CA LYS A 134 -13.41 6.37 0.98
C LYS A 134 -12.66 6.50 -0.36
N GLN A 135 -12.95 5.65 -1.35
CA GLN A 135 -12.35 5.70 -2.67
C GLN A 135 -12.90 6.89 -3.48
N LEU A 136 -14.21 7.15 -3.38
CA LEU A 136 -14.84 8.31 -4.02
C LEU A 136 -14.24 9.64 -3.51
N ARG A 137 -14.07 9.77 -2.18
CA ARG A 137 -13.39 10.93 -1.58
C ARG A 137 -11.95 11.07 -2.06
N LYS A 138 -11.24 9.97 -2.25
CA LYS A 138 -9.87 9.96 -2.77
C LYS A 138 -9.81 10.50 -4.21
N ILE A 139 -10.73 10.09 -5.09
CA ILE A 139 -10.81 10.63 -6.47
C ILE A 139 -11.01 12.15 -6.44
N LEU A 140 -11.94 12.64 -5.61
CA LEU A 140 -12.19 14.08 -5.48
C LEU A 140 -10.96 14.83 -4.97
N ALA A 141 -10.28 14.30 -3.95
CA ALA A 141 -9.04 14.87 -3.42
C ALA A 141 -7.90 14.88 -4.45
N GLU A 142 -7.77 13.83 -5.27
CA GLU A 142 -6.79 13.75 -6.35
C GLU A 142 -7.05 14.80 -7.45
N ARG A 143 -8.33 15.14 -7.68
CA ARG A 143 -8.76 16.23 -8.58
C ARG A 143 -8.72 17.61 -7.92
N GLY A 144 -8.31 17.72 -6.66
CA GLY A 144 -8.32 18.99 -5.91
C GLY A 144 -9.73 19.54 -5.62
N VAL A 145 -10.75 18.69 -5.65
CA VAL A 145 -12.15 19.07 -5.47
C VAL A 145 -12.61 18.68 -4.07
N GLU A 146 -13.10 19.66 -3.30
CA GLU A 146 -13.80 19.37 -2.05
C GLU A 146 -15.31 19.15 -2.28
N CYS A 147 -15.87 18.17 -1.56
CA CYS A 147 -17.29 17.82 -1.60
C CYS A 147 -18.00 18.41 -0.37
N VAL A 148 -18.25 19.72 -0.39
CA VAL A 148 -18.95 20.41 0.71
C VAL A 148 -20.43 20.00 0.71
N GLY A 149 -20.92 19.49 1.84
CA GLY A 149 -22.33 19.07 1.99
C GLY A 149 -22.67 17.67 1.46
N CYS A 150 -21.69 16.89 1.01
CA CYS A 150 -21.93 15.52 0.53
C CYS A 150 -22.12 14.57 1.73
N VAL A 151 -23.33 14.04 1.89
CA VAL A 151 -23.71 13.15 3.02
C VAL A 151 -23.89 11.73 2.52
N GLU A 152 -24.59 11.55 1.41
CA GLU A 152 -24.89 10.26 0.83
C GLU A 152 -23.88 9.86 -0.25
N LYS A 153 -23.78 8.55 -0.52
CA LYS A 153 -22.88 8.03 -1.55
C LYS A 153 -23.18 8.61 -2.94
N SER A 154 -24.45 8.81 -3.25
CA SER A 154 -24.94 9.46 -4.47
C SER A 154 -24.35 10.85 -4.66
N ASP A 155 -24.21 11.65 -3.60
CA ASP A 155 -23.65 13.01 -3.65
C ASP A 155 -22.19 12.99 -4.13
N PHE A 156 -21.39 12.07 -3.59
CA PHE A 156 -20.00 11.90 -4.02
C PHE A 156 -19.91 11.48 -5.49
N ILE A 157 -20.76 10.55 -5.93
CA ILE A 157 -20.79 10.09 -7.31
C ILE A 157 -21.18 11.26 -8.24
N ALA A 158 -22.20 12.03 -7.88
CA ALA A 158 -22.64 13.18 -8.67
C ALA A 158 -21.52 14.23 -8.80
N LYS A 159 -20.81 14.52 -7.69
CA LYS A 159 -19.68 15.46 -7.71
C LYS A 159 -18.51 14.96 -8.57
N ILE A 160 -18.21 13.67 -8.52
CA ILE A 160 -17.15 13.07 -9.34
C ILE A 160 -17.51 13.20 -10.83
N LYS A 161 -18.73 12.84 -11.22
CA LYS A 161 -19.20 12.99 -12.62
C LYS A 161 -19.14 14.44 -13.10
N ALA A 162 -19.55 15.39 -12.26
CA ALA A 162 -19.48 16.82 -12.58
C ALA A 162 -18.06 17.36 -12.77
N THR A 163 -17.04 16.64 -12.29
CA THR A 163 -15.63 17.07 -12.28
C THR A 163 -14.72 16.14 -13.09
N GLU A 164 -15.28 15.31 -13.98
CA GLU A 164 -14.50 14.41 -14.84
C GLU A 164 -13.55 15.13 -15.80
N HIS A 165 -13.79 16.41 -16.11
CA HIS A 165 -12.90 17.20 -16.96
C HIS A 165 -11.63 17.70 -16.24
N ASN A 166 -11.55 17.56 -14.92
CA ASN A 166 -10.41 18.01 -14.11
C ASN A 166 -9.35 16.91 -13.92
N GLU A 167 -9.27 15.93 -14.83
CA GLU A 167 -8.21 14.92 -14.81
C GLU A 167 -6.88 15.63 -15.14
N LEU A 168 -6.03 15.80 -14.11
CA LEU A 168 -4.66 16.32 -14.21
C LEU A 168 -3.66 15.21 -14.58
#